data_AF-A0ABD0JQS0-F1
#
_entry.id   AF-A0ABD0JQS0-F1
#
_cell.length_a   1.000
_cell.length_b   1.000
_cell.length_c   1.000
_cell.angle_alpha   90.00
_cell.angle_beta   90.00
_cell.angle_gamma   90.00
#
_symmetry.space_group_name_H-M   'P 1'
#
loop_
_entity.id
_entity.type
_entity.pdbx_description
1 polymer ?
#
loop_
_entity_poly.entity_id
_entity_poly.type
_entity_poly.pdbx_seq_one_letter_code
_entity_poly.pdbx_strand_id
1 'polypeptide(L)'
;MCLLFYNVNDAATNDEFSLVLANNRDEYWTRPTKTADFWNSGETCLSGLDQEPGREGGTWFGVNVFGRIGCLVNISSQQDTTKRGRGFLVSDFLTSHETLESYSKRIAAEKDEYNGFTLTLIELQLPGTKGTGSRIMQVTNDKLADSPVSQKQPSADG
;
A
#
# COMPACT_ATOMS: atom_id res chain seq x y z
N MET A 1 10.25 -13.43 3.32
CA MET A 1 8.80 -13.19 3.19
C MET A 1 8.52 -11.73 3.52
N CYS A 2 7.86 -10.99 2.63
CA CYS A 2 7.39 -9.62 2.90
C CYS A 2 6.20 -9.67 3.88
N LEU A 3 6.11 -8.70 4.79
CA LEU A 3 5.05 -8.64 5.81
C LEU A 3 4.55 -7.21 5.98
N LEU A 4 3.25 -7.07 6.28
CA LEU A 4 2.63 -5.81 6.65
C LEU A 4 1.83 -5.99 7.93
N PHE A 5 2.16 -5.21 8.95
CA PHE A 5 1.34 -5.03 10.14
C PHE A 5 0.83 -3.60 10.16
N TYR A 6 -0.44 -3.41 10.45
CA TYR A 6 -1.00 -2.08 10.68
C TYR A 6 -2.08 -2.11 11.75
N ASN A 7 -2.20 -0.99 12.45
CA ASN A 7 -3.29 -0.70 13.36
C ASN A 7 -3.78 0.72 13.07
N VAL A 8 -5.08 0.86 12.84
CA VAL A 8 -5.74 2.15 12.65
C VAL A 8 -6.63 2.43 13.85
N ASN A 9 -6.50 3.63 14.40
CA ASN A 9 -7.32 4.13 15.49
C ASN A 9 -7.97 5.46 15.06
N ASP A 10 -9.19 5.39 14.52
CA ASP A 10 -9.94 6.58 14.09
C ASP A 10 -10.43 7.44 15.26
N ALA A 11 -10.42 6.90 16.47
CA ALA A 11 -10.78 7.60 17.70
C ALA A 11 -9.54 8.14 18.44
N ALA A 12 -8.34 8.05 17.83
CA ALA A 12 -7.10 8.49 18.45
C ALA A 12 -7.20 9.96 18.90
N THR A 13 -6.88 10.17 20.18
CA THR A 13 -6.71 11.50 20.75
C THR A 13 -5.30 12.04 20.47
N ASN A 14 -5.01 13.28 20.87
CA ASN A 14 -3.73 13.93 20.57
C ASN A 14 -2.49 13.18 21.09
N ASP A 15 -2.65 12.31 22.10
CA ASP A 15 -1.56 11.53 22.70
C ASP A 15 -1.47 10.09 22.15
N GLU A 16 -2.26 9.75 21.13
CA GLU A 16 -2.34 8.42 20.55
C GLU A 16 -1.96 8.41 19.06
N PHE A 17 -1.46 7.27 18.58
CA PHE A 17 -1.21 7.09 17.15
C PHE A 17 -2.51 6.72 16.43
N SER A 18 -2.92 7.54 15.46
CA SER A 18 -4.03 7.22 14.55
C SER A 18 -3.69 6.07 13.60
N LEU A 19 -2.40 5.87 13.28
CA LEU A 19 -1.89 4.75 12.52
C LEU A 19 -0.53 4.33 13.06
N VAL A 20 -0.38 3.03 13.34
CA VAL A 20 0.91 2.37 13.46
C VAL A 20 1.05 1.38 12.33
N LEU A 21 2.15 1.42 11.59
CA LEU A 21 2.40 0.54 10.46
C LEU A 21 3.86 0.07 10.47
N ALA A 22 4.05 -1.24 10.29
CA ALA A 22 5.36 -1.85 10.10
C ALA A 22 5.34 -2.72 8.85
N ASN A 23 6.22 -2.42 7.89
CA ASN A 23 6.40 -3.19 6.67
C ASN A 23 7.83 -3.72 6.59
N ASN A 24 7.96 -5.02 6.30
CA ASN A 24 9.22 -5.61 5.87
C ASN A 24 9.15 -5.84 4.36
N ARG A 25 10.27 -5.55 3.69
CA ARG A 25 10.56 -6.00 2.34
C ARG A 25 11.68 -7.04 2.40
N ASP A 26 11.35 -8.26 1.99
CA ASP A 26 12.34 -9.31 1.75
C ASP A 26 12.66 -9.35 0.26
N GLU A 27 13.90 -9.06 -0.09
CA GLU A 27 14.37 -8.88 -1.46
C GLU A 27 15.87 -9.18 -1.57
N TYR A 28 16.37 -9.40 -2.80
CA TYR A 28 17.79 -9.57 -3.05
C TYR A 28 18.61 -8.39 -2.51
N TRP A 29 19.63 -8.71 -1.72
CA TRP A 29 20.60 -7.74 -1.19
C TRP A 29 21.25 -6.87 -2.26
N THR A 30 21.44 -7.41 -3.46
CA THR A 30 22.09 -6.72 -4.58
C THR A 30 21.16 -5.80 -5.35
N ARG A 31 19.84 -5.82 -5.10
CA ARG A 31 18.89 -4.95 -5.81
C ARG A 31 19.04 -3.51 -5.29
N PRO A 32 19.49 -2.57 -6.13
CA PRO A 32 19.77 -1.21 -5.70
C PRO A 32 18.47 -0.47 -5.36
N THR A 33 18.50 0.32 -4.29
CA THR A 33 17.38 1.15 -3.85
C THR A 33 17.86 2.50 -3.33
N LYS A 34 17.05 3.54 -3.52
CA LYS A 34 17.20 4.83 -2.86
C LYS A 34 16.62 4.72 -1.44
N THR A 35 17.36 5.23 -0.46
CA THR A 35 16.85 5.46 0.91
C THR A 35 15.58 6.29 0.88
N ALA A 36 14.70 6.07 1.87
CA ALA A 36 13.47 6.83 2.00
C ALA A 36 13.74 8.33 2.09
N ASP A 37 13.11 9.08 1.19
CA ASP A 37 13.31 10.51 1.04
C ASP A 37 12.07 11.11 0.37
N PHE A 38 11.91 12.42 0.43
CA PHE A 38 10.85 13.10 -0.29
C PHE A 38 11.15 13.15 -1.79
N TRP A 39 10.11 13.01 -2.62
CA TRP A 39 10.23 13.03 -4.09
C TRP A 39 8.95 13.55 -4.77
N ASN A 40 9.02 13.64 -6.10
CA ASN A 40 8.09 14.32 -7.02
C ASN A 40 8.26 15.85 -7.07
N SER A 41 7.57 16.51 -8.02
CA SER A 41 7.68 17.94 -8.31
C SER A 41 7.27 18.89 -7.17
N GLY A 42 6.70 18.39 -6.08
CA GLY A 42 6.32 19.15 -4.89
C GLY A 42 6.72 18.48 -3.58
N GLU A 43 7.62 17.48 -3.61
CA GLU A 43 8.13 16.78 -2.43
C GLU A 43 7.01 16.24 -1.52
N THR A 44 5.91 15.78 -2.13
CA THR A 44 4.73 15.37 -1.37
C THR A 44 4.72 13.89 -1.03
N CYS A 45 5.60 13.08 -1.64
CA CYS A 45 5.66 11.63 -1.44
C CYS A 45 6.95 11.26 -0.71
N LEU A 46 6.85 10.43 0.34
CA LEU A 46 7.95 9.89 1.11
C LEU A 46 7.99 8.37 0.96
N SER A 47 9.05 7.85 0.35
CA SER A 47 9.26 6.41 0.21
C SER A 47 10.71 6.10 -0.15
N GLY A 48 11.14 4.86 0.09
CA GLY A 48 12.28 4.31 -0.66
C GLY A 48 11.88 4.14 -2.13
N LEU A 49 12.85 4.20 -3.05
CA LEU A 49 12.60 4.00 -4.48
C LEU A 49 13.47 2.87 -5.00
N ASP A 50 12.92 2.07 -5.91
CA ASP A 50 13.67 1.09 -6.67
C ASP A 50 14.62 1.81 -7.63
N GLN A 51 15.84 1.32 -7.73
CA GLN A 51 16.86 1.80 -8.67
C GLN A 51 17.31 0.70 -9.64
N GLU A 52 16.66 -0.47 -9.60
CA GLU A 52 16.91 -1.53 -10.57
C GLU A 52 16.60 -1.03 -11.99
N PRO A 53 17.48 -1.25 -12.98
CA PRO A 53 17.25 -0.86 -14.36
C PRO A 53 15.91 -1.34 -14.92
N GLY A 54 15.12 -0.41 -15.46
CA GLY A 54 13.78 -0.66 -15.98
C GLY A 54 12.67 -0.71 -14.91
N ARG A 55 12.99 -0.41 -13.65
CA ARG A 55 12.04 -0.35 -12.52
C ARG A 55 12.19 0.92 -11.69
N GLU A 56 12.98 1.87 -12.17
CA GLU A 56 13.33 3.09 -11.45
C GLU A 56 12.08 3.89 -11.09
N GLY A 57 12.01 4.33 -9.83
CA GLY A 57 10.87 5.09 -9.32
C GLY A 57 9.70 4.25 -8.83
N GLY A 58 9.73 2.93 -9.03
CA GLY A 58 8.82 2.02 -8.32
C GLY A 58 9.07 2.04 -6.82
N THR A 59 8.06 1.70 -6.02
CA THR A 59 8.19 1.56 -4.57
C THR A 59 7.29 0.45 -4.02
N TRP A 60 7.68 -0.08 -2.86
CA TRP A 60 6.95 -1.12 -2.13
C TRP A 60 6.17 -0.57 -0.95
N PHE A 61 6.56 0.59 -0.44
CA PHE A 61 5.91 1.24 0.68
C PHE A 61 6.17 2.74 0.61
N GLY A 62 5.11 3.53 0.72
CA GLY A 62 5.24 4.97 0.80
C GLY A 62 3.99 5.65 1.31
N VAL A 63 4.18 6.92 1.69
CA VAL A 63 3.12 7.81 2.16
C VAL A 63 3.19 9.12 1.38
N ASN A 64 2.08 9.83 1.30
CA ASN A 64 2.10 11.23 0.88
C ASN A 64 1.56 12.16 1.97
N VAL A 65 1.84 13.46 1.85
CA VAL A 65 1.43 14.49 2.80
C VAL A 65 -0.09 14.68 2.90
N PHE A 66 -0.86 14.07 1.99
CA PHE A 66 -2.32 14.10 1.97
C PHE A 66 -2.94 12.89 2.70
N GLY A 67 -2.12 12.09 3.39
CA GLY A 67 -2.60 10.94 4.15
C GLY A 67 -2.84 9.68 3.31
N ARG A 68 -2.38 9.65 2.05
CA ARG A 68 -2.43 8.42 1.23
C ARG A 68 -1.22 7.56 1.52
N ILE A 69 -1.44 6.26 1.71
CA ILE A 69 -0.42 5.29 2.03
C ILE A 69 -0.63 4.06 1.14
N GLY A 70 0.43 3.57 0.53
CA GLY A 70 0.39 2.33 -0.25
C GLY A 70 1.46 1.37 0.22
N CYS A 71 1.08 0.10 0.36
CA CYS A 71 1.97 -1.00 0.74
C CYS A 71 1.78 -2.16 -0.23
N LEU A 72 2.86 -2.61 -0.85
CA LEU A 72 2.90 -3.78 -1.71
C LEU A 72 3.62 -4.92 -1.00
N VAL A 73 2.91 -6.03 -0.80
CA VAL A 73 3.45 -7.28 -0.27
C VAL A 73 3.53 -8.30 -1.39
N ASN A 74 4.73 -8.81 -1.64
CA ASN A 74 4.95 -9.86 -2.63
C ASN A 74 4.44 -11.21 -2.09
N ILE A 75 3.70 -11.95 -2.92
CA ILE A 75 3.31 -13.33 -2.64
C ILE A 75 4.27 -14.25 -3.36
N SER A 76 4.80 -15.23 -2.63
CA SER A 76 5.78 -16.15 -3.17
C SER A 76 5.11 -17.11 -4.16
N SER A 77 5.46 -16.96 -5.43
CA SER A 77 5.03 -17.84 -6.51
C SER A 77 6.16 -17.99 -7.52
N GLN A 78 6.04 -18.98 -8.40
CA GLN A 78 6.82 -18.98 -9.64
C GLN A 78 6.60 -17.64 -10.35
N GLN A 79 7.70 -16.98 -10.72
CA GLN A 79 7.63 -15.69 -11.40
C GLN A 79 7.38 -15.93 -12.89
N ASP A 80 6.33 -15.30 -13.41
CA ASP A 80 6.04 -15.22 -14.83
C ASP A 80 6.60 -13.92 -15.38
N THR A 81 7.55 -14.03 -16.32
CA THR A 81 8.25 -12.89 -16.93
C THR A 81 7.38 -12.13 -17.93
N THR A 82 6.23 -12.66 -18.32
CA THR A 82 5.27 -11.98 -19.19
C THR A 82 4.36 -11.01 -18.42
N LYS A 83 4.32 -11.11 -17.09
CA LYS A 83 3.51 -10.25 -16.22
C LYS A 83 4.14 -8.88 -16.02
N ARG A 84 3.29 -7.87 -15.82
CA ARG A 84 3.69 -6.49 -15.52
C ARG A 84 4.42 -6.39 -14.18
N GLY A 85 5.33 -5.44 -14.08
CA GLY A 85 5.98 -5.07 -12.83
C GLY A 85 5.00 -4.39 -11.87
N ARG A 86 5.08 -4.71 -10.58
CA ARG A 86 4.18 -4.17 -9.54
C ARG A 86 4.70 -2.93 -8.84
N GLY A 87 5.98 -2.60 -9.03
CA GLY A 87 6.65 -1.53 -8.29
C GLY A 87 5.96 -0.17 -8.46
N PHE A 88 5.30 0.07 -9.59
CA PHE A 88 4.62 1.34 -9.84
C PHE A 88 3.24 1.45 -9.18
N LEU A 89 2.64 0.35 -8.73
CA LEU A 89 1.30 0.36 -8.11
C LEU A 89 1.24 1.30 -6.89
N VAL A 90 2.31 1.39 -6.10
CA VAL A 90 2.34 2.28 -4.94
C VAL A 90 2.66 3.71 -5.36
N SER A 91 3.68 3.93 -6.20
CA SER A 91 4.07 5.28 -6.64
C SER A 91 2.96 5.98 -7.42
N ASP A 92 2.25 5.22 -8.27
CA ASP A 92 1.12 5.72 -9.04
C ASP A 92 -0.05 6.10 -8.12
N PHE A 93 -0.34 5.29 -7.11
CA PHE A 93 -1.35 5.64 -6.12
C PHE A 93 -0.99 6.94 -5.38
N LEU A 94 0.24 7.06 -4.89
CA LEU A 94 0.69 8.22 -4.11
C LEU A 94 0.66 9.54 -4.91
N THR A 95 0.85 9.47 -6.23
CA THR A 95 0.86 10.64 -7.13
C THR A 95 -0.45 10.86 -7.88
N SER A 96 -1.35 9.87 -7.92
CA SER A 96 -2.63 10.00 -8.63
C SER A 96 -3.61 10.96 -7.93
N HIS A 97 -4.56 11.46 -8.72
CA HIS A 97 -5.76 12.15 -8.24
C HIS A 97 -6.99 11.23 -8.24
N GLU A 98 -6.84 9.94 -8.55
CA GLU A 98 -7.92 8.96 -8.47
C GLU A 98 -8.35 8.78 -7.01
N THR A 99 -9.65 8.55 -6.76
CA THR A 99 -10.11 8.16 -5.42
C THR A 99 -9.60 6.77 -5.06
N LEU A 100 -9.53 6.46 -3.77
CA LEU A 100 -9.19 5.12 -3.27
C LEU A 100 -10.03 4.01 -3.93
N GLU A 101 -11.34 4.25 -4.09
CA GLU A 101 -12.27 3.30 -4.69
C GLU A 101 -12.05 3.11 -6.19
N SER A 102 -11.78 4.19 -6.93
CA SER A 102 -11.52 4.10 -8.38
C SER A 102 -10.19 3.41 -8.66
N TYR A 103 -9.14 3.80 -7.92
CA TYR A 103 -7.81 3.21 -8.08
C TYR A 103 -7.84 1.72 -7.74
N SER A 104 -8.42 1.34 -6.59
CA SER A 104 -8.51 -0.07 -6.18
C SER A 104 -9.34 -0.92 -7.14
N LYS A 105 -10.47 -0.41 -7.65
CA LYS A 105 -11.29 -1.10 -8.66
C LYS A 105 -10.53 -1.32 -9.96
N ARG A 106 -9.78 -0.31 -10.41
CA ARG A 106 -8.94 -0.42 -11.61
C ARG A 106 -7.91 -1.53 -11.41
N ILE A 107 -7.13 -1.49 -10.32
CA ILE A 107 -6.13 -2.54 -10.03
C ILE A 107 -6.79 -3.91 -9.87
N ALA A 108 -7.97 -4.01 -9.28
CA ALA A 108 -8.71 -5.27 -9.16
C ALA A 108 -9.11 -5.85 -10.52
N ALA A 109 -9.43 -5.02 -11.51
CA ALA A 109 -9.76 -5.44 -12.87
C ALA A 109 -8.53 -5.94 -13.66
N GLU A 110 -7.35 -5.36 -13.43
CA GLU A 110 -6.09 -5.77 -14.08
C GLU A 110 -5.21 -6.67 -13.18
N LYS A 111 -5.71 -7.16 -12.04
CA LYS A 111 -4.89 -7.85 -11.02
C LYS A 111 -4.17 -9.09 -11.55
N ASP A 112 -4.75 -9.74 -12.56
CA ASP A 112 -4.18 -10.95 -13.17
C ASP A 112 -3.06 -10.65 -14.17
N GLU A 113 -2.81 -9.37 -14.48
CA GLU A 113 -1.66 -8.94 -15.30
C GLU A 113 -0.35 -8.92 -14.50
N TYR A 114 -0.41 -9.10 -13.18
CA TYR A 114 0.74 -9.06 -12.27
C TYR A 114 1.04 -10.44 -11.68
N ASN A 115 2.30 -10.66 -11.27
CA ASN A 115 2.66 -11.79 -10.41
C ASN A 115 2.01 -11.66 -9.02
N GLY A 116 1.90 -12.76 -8.27
CA GLY A 116 1.20 -12.84 -6.97
C GLY A 116 1.50 -11.70 -5.99
N PHE A 117 0.49 -10.93 -5.55
CA PHE A 117 0.66 -9.79 -4.66
C PHE A 117 -0.55 -9.50 -3.77
N THR A 118 -0.30 -8.74 -2.70
CA THR A 118 -1.31 -8.01 -1.95
C THR A 118 -0.92 -6.54 -1.92
N LEU A 119 -1.80 -5.68 -2.41
CA LEU A 119 -1.69 -4.22 -2.35
C LEU A 119 -2.67 -3.71 -1.29
N THR A 120 -2.15 -3.05 -0.26
CA THR A 120 -2.95 -2.37 0.76
C THR A 120 -2.84 -0.87 0.55
N LEU A 121 -3.98 -0.21 0.37
CA LEU A 121 -4.12 1.21 0.14
C LEU A 121 -4.88 1.81 1.32
N ILE A 122 -4.34 2.84 1.94
CA ILE A 122 -4.95 3.52 3.08
C ILE A 122 -5.07 5.00 2.75
N GLU A 123 -6.21 5.59 3.07
CA GLU A 123 -6.38 7.04 3.17
C GLU A 123 -6.70 7.38 4.61
N LEU A 124 -5.75 8.04 5.28
CA LEU A 124 -5.91 8.51 6.65
C LEU A 124 -6.77 9.76 6.69
N GLN A 125 -7.64 9.81 7.69
CA GLN A 125 -8.34 11.02 8.05
C GLN A 125 -7.37 11.96 8.77
N LEU A 126 -6.97 13.05 8.11
CA LEU A 126 -6.10 14.05 8.74
C LEU A 126 -6.93 15.00 9.64
N PRO A 127 -6.31 15.59 10.69
CA PRO A 127 -6.96 16.64 11.47
C PRO A 127 -7.43 17.80 10.59
N GLY A 128 -8.69 18.20 10.71
CA GLY A 128 -9.26 19.33 9.97
C GLY A 128 -9.85 19.00 8.58
N THR A 129 -9.78 17.75 8.10
CA THR A 129 -10.49 17.32 6.88
C THR A 129 -11.93 16.86 7.19
N LYS A 130 -12.90 17.08 6.29
CA LYS A 130 -14.27 16.58 6.44
C LYS A 130 -14.35 15.13 5.96
N GLY A 131 -14.73 14.17 6.82
CA GLY A 131 -14.83 12.75 6.47
C GLY A 131 -15.11 11.84 7.66
N THR A 132 -15.42 10.57 7.37
CA THR A 132 -15.68 9.51 8.36
C THR A 132 -14.52 8.52 8.36
N GLY A 133 -13.62 8.62 9.34
CA GLY A 133 -12.57 7.64 9.62
C GLY A 133 -11.55 7.42 8.50
N SER A 134 -10.53 6.62 8.79
CA SER A 134 -9.55 6.19 7.81
C SER A 134 -10.13 5.08 6.94
N ARG A 135 -9.83 5.12 5.64
CA ARG A 135 -10.33 4.12 4.68
C ARG A 135 -9.20 3.20 4.26
N ILE A 136 -9.50 1.90 4.18
CA ILE A 136 -8.54 0.87 3.78
C ILE A 136 -9.15 0.02 2.67
N MET A 137 -8.41 -0.16 1.58
CA MET A 137 -8.77 -1.09 0.52
C MET A 137 -7.60 -2.03 0.23
N GLN A 138 -7.91 -3.31 0.09
CA GLN A 138 -6.93 -4.33 -0.25
C GLN A 138 -7.30 -4.95 -1.59
N VAL A 139 -6.31 -5.06 -2.47
CA VAL A 139 -6.41 -5.78 -3.73
C VAL A 139 -5.37 -6.89 -3.72
N THR A 140 -5.83 -8.12 -3.95
CA THR A 140 -4.96 -9.30 -4.00
C THR A 140 -5.37 -10.21 -5.14
N ASN A 141 -4.38 -10.88 -5.73
CA ASN A 141 -4.57 -11.98 -6.66
C ASN A 141 -4.10 -13.31 -6.05
N ASP A 142 -3.95 -13.37 -4.72
CA ASP A 142 -3.78 -14.63 -4.01
C ASP A 142 -5.07 -15.45 -4.06
N LYS A 143 -4.99 -16.65 -4.62
CA LYS A 143 -6.13 -17.58 -4.62
C LYS A 143 -6.47 -18.08 -3.22
N LEU A 144 -5.56 -17.97 -2.25
CA LEU A 144 -5.81 -18.34 -0.85
C LEU A 144 -6.55 -17.24 -0.06
N ALA A 145 -6.46 -15.97 -0.48
CA ALA A 145 -7.08 -14.83 0.20
C ALA A 145 -8.58 -14.66 -0.11
N ASP A 146 -9.12 -15.37 -1.12
CA ASP A 146 -10.57 -15.44 -1.38
C ASP A 146 -11.31 -16.30 -0.32
N SER A 147 -10.60 -16.88 0.65
CA SER A 147 -11.21 -17.42 1.86
C SER A 147 -11.65 -16.26 2.75
N PRO A 148 -12.92 -16.18 3.21
CA PRO A 148 -13.39 -15.05 3.99
C PRO A 148 -12.56 -14.94 5.28
N VAL A 149 -11.64 -13.98 5.32
CA VAL A 149 -11.03 -13.52 6.56
C VAL A 149 -12.18 -12.99 7.40
N SER A 150 -12.50 -13.70 8.48
CA SER A 150 -13.52 -13.31 9.44
C SER A 150 -13.26 -11.88 9.88
N GLN A 151 -14.01 -10.94 9.30
CA GLN A 151 -14.13 -9.59 9.83
C GLN A 151 -14.78 -9.78 11.20
N LYS A 152 -13.99 -9.69 12.27
CA LYS A 152 -14.56 -9.46 13.59
C LYS A 152 -15.24 -8.11 13.55
N GLN A 153 -16.56 -8.12 13.40
CA GLN A 153 -17.39 -7.02 13.85
C GLN A 153 -16.99 -6.70 15.30
N PRO A 154 -16.80 -5.42 15.66
CA PRO A 154 -16.72 -5.08 17.07
C PRO A 154 -18.01 -5.57 17.73
N SER A 155 -17.86 -6.38 18.77
CA SER A 155 -18.97 -6.87 19.58
C SER A 155 -19.75 -5.67 20.10
N ALA A 156 -20.96 -5.48 19.59
CA ALA A 156 -21.95 -4.64 20.20
C ALA A 156 -22.52 -5.41 21.40
N ASP A 157 -21.87 -5.31 22.56
CA ASP A 157 -22.42 -5.76 23.82
C ASP A 157 -21.93 -4.84 24.96
N GLY A 158 -22.89 -4.18 25.62
CA GLY A 158 -22.78 -3.70 27.01
C GLY A 158 -22.69 -2.20 27.21
#